data_AF-A0A2D7CBQ7-F1
#
_entry.id   AF-A0A2D7CBQ7-F1
#
_cell.length_a   1.000
_cell.length_b   1.000
_cell.length_c   1.000
_cell.angle_alpha   90.00
_cell.angle_beta   90.00
_cell.angle_gamma   90.00
#
_symmetry.space_group_name_H-M   'P 1'
#
loop_
_entity.id
_entity.type
_entity.pdbx_description
1 polymer ?
#
loop_
_entity_poly.entity_id
_entity_poly.type
_entity_poly.pdbx_seq_one_letter_code
_entity_poly.pdbx_strand_id
1 'polypeptide(L)'
;MGLRLPCVTASCSRCCRDTTMPVTREEAAKIGRRTAKAIETFTWENEEGVLTLLNDATTRACTFLLTDSPDVDAPGLCSIYEFRPKGCQMYPVVLNDEDRAVLDDGCPHPAGFDAPGDDDAIVLLNLEERMLRGG
;
A
#
# COMPACT_ATOMS: atom_id res chain seq x y z
N MET A 1 -6.54 20.34 8.65
CA MET A 1 -7.00 19.26 9.56
C MET A 1 -6.52 17.94 8.98
N GLY A 2 -5.50 17.30 9.55
CA GLY A 2 -5.11 15.96 9.11
C GLY A 2 -6.16 14.97 9.62
N LEU A 3 -6.95 14.39 8.71
CA LEU A 3 -7.76 13.22 9.06
C LEU A 3 -6.81 12.20 9.68
N ARG A 4 -7.05 11.88 10.96
CA ARG A 4 -6.30 10.84 11.64
C ARG A 4 -6.83 9.51 11.10
N LEU A 5 -6.23 9.04 10.02
CA LEU A 5 -6.66 7.85 9.30
C LEU A 5 -6.81 6.66 10.26
N PRO A 6 -7.82 5.79 10.06
CA PRO A 6 -8.05 4.60 10.89
C PRO A 6 -6.81 3.73 11.07
N CYS A 7 -5.92 3.71 10.07
CA CYS A 7 -4.63 3.02 10.12
C CYS A 7 -3.72 3.47 11.29
N VAL A 8 -3.86 4.71 11.77
CA VAL A 8 -3.05 5.26 12.89
C VAL A 8 -3.87 5.31 14.18
N THR A 9 -5.15 5.63 14.11
CA THR A 9 -5.99 5.79 15.31
C THR A 9 -6.46 4.46 15.88
N ALA A 10 -6.77 3.49 15.03
CA ALA A 10 -7.19 2.14 15.41
C ALA A 10 -6.06 1.12 15.25
N SER A 11 -4.85 1.54 14.85
CA SER A 11 -3.73 0.66 14.51
C SER A 11 -4.11 -0.47 13.54
N CYS A 12 -5.08 -0.19 12.65
CA CYS A 12 -5.55 -1.18 11.69
C CYS A 12 -4.43 -1.54 10.70
N SER A 13 -4.14 -2.85 10.60
CA SER A 13 -3.08 -3.36 9.74
C SER A 13 -3.56 -4.33 8.65
N ARG A 14 -4.88 -4.44 8.44
CA ARG A 14 -5.50 -5.47 7.59
C ARG A 14 -4.97 -5.47 6.15
N CYS A 15 -4.85 -4.31 5.50
CA CYS A 15 -4.32 -4.19 4.14
C CYS A 15 -2.79 -4.37 4.05
N CYS A 16 -2.08 -4.39 5.18
CA CYS A 16 -0.66 -4.70 5.24
C CYS A 16 -0.41 -6.21 5.34
N ARG A 17 -1.44 -7.06 5.38
CA ARG A 17 -1.31 -8.53 5.44
C ARG A 17 -1.50 -9.14 4.07
N ASP A 18 -0.60 -10.06 3.71
CA ASP A 18 -0.53 -10.73 2.40
C ASP A 18 -0.68 -9.75 1.24
N THR A 19 -0.11 -8.56 1.40
CA THR A 19 -0.33 -7.48 0.44
C THR A 19 0.40 -7.79 -0.85
N THR A 20 -0.27 -7.57 -1.97
CA THR A 20 0.32 -7.61 -3.31
C THR A 20 0.59 -6.20 -3.84
N MET A 21 0.83 -5.25 -2.93
CA MET A 21 0.98 -3.83 -3.27
C MET A 21 2.11 -3.60 -4.29
N PRO A 22 1.77 -3.17 -5.52
CA PRO A 22 2.78 -2.81 -6.51
C PRO A 22 3.43 -1.48 -6.14
N VAL A 23 4.69 -1.33 -6.52
CA VAL A 23 5.49 -0.12 -6.32
C VAL A 23 6.25 0.21 -7.59
N THR A 24 6.31 1.50 -7.92
CA THR A 24 7.16 1.94 -9.03
C THR A 24 8.64 1.81 -8.66
N ARG A 25 9.53 1.67 -9.66
CA ARG A 25 10.98 1.66 -9.42
C ARG A 25 11.46 2.92 -8.69
N GLU A 26 10.84 4.07 -8.96
CA GLU A 26 11.13 5.34 -8.28
C GLU A 26 10.77 5.31 -6.79
N GLU A 27 9.62 4.72 -6.45
CA GLU A 27 9.20 4.53 -5.06
C GLU A 27 10.08 3.53 -4.34
N ALA A 28 10.39 2.39 -4.96
CA ALA A 28 11.31 1.41 -4.41
C ALA A 28 12.69 2.06 -4.14
N ALA A 29 13.23 2.83 -5.08
CA ALA A 29 14.48 3.55 -4.89
C ALA A 29 14.39 4.61 -3.77
N LYS A 30 13.25 5.31 -3.64
CA LYS A 30 13.01 6.26 -2.54
C LYS A 30 12.98 5.55 -1.18
N ILE A 31 12.27 4.42 -1.08
CA ILE A 31 12.18 3.61 0.14
C ILE A 31 13.56 3.08 0.52
N GLY A 32 14.30 2.51 -0.43
CA GLY A 32 15.65 1.99 -0.20
C GLY A 32 16.60 3.06 0.34
N ARG A 33 16.59 4.26 -0.28
CA ARG A 33 17.40 5.40 0.22
C ARG A 33 17.01 5.85 1.62
N ARG A 34 15.71 5.88 1.96
CA ARG A 34 15.21 6.34 3.26
C ARG A 34 15.41 5.33 4.38
N THR A 35 15.43 4.04 4.05
CA THR A 35 15.53 2.93 5.01
C THR A 35 16.91 2.30 5.05
N ALA A 36 17.83 2.71 4.16
CA ALA A 36 19.13 2.09 3.91
C ALA A 36 19.04 0.57 3.60
N LYS A 37 17.92 0.13 3.02
CA LYS A 37 17.69 -1.26 2.57
C LYS A 37 17.91 -1.37 1.06
N ALA A 38 18.47 -2.49 0.62
CA ALA A 38 18.52 -2.81 -0.81
C ALA A 38 17.11 -3.16 -1.32
N ILE A 39 16.78 -2.78 -2.55
CA ILE A 39 15.43 -2.93 -3.12
C ILE A 39 14.95 -4.38 -3.06
N GLU A 40 15.80 -5.32 -3.47
CA GLU A 40 15.57 -6.77 -3.42
C GLU A 40 15.23 -7.35 -2.04
N THR A 41 15.52 -6.62 -0.95
CA THR A 41 15.23 -7.09 0.42
C THR A 41 13.80 -6.81 0.86
N PHE A 42 13.09 -5.94 0.14
CA PHE A 42 11.72 -5.54 0.48
C PHE A 42 10.76 -5.54 -0.72
N THR A 43 11.25 -5.87 -1.91
CA THR A 43 10.42 -6.08 -3.11
C THR A 43 10.78 -7.38 -3.81
N TRP A 44 9.81 -7.92 -4.53
CA TRP A 44 9.98 -8.97 -5.54
C TRP A 44 9.35 -8.50 -6.86
N GLU A 45 9.66 -9.13 -7.97
CA GLU A 45 9.09 -8.81 -9.29
C GLU A 45 8.00 -9.83 -9.62
N ASN A 46 6.79 -9.36 -9.95
CA ASN A 46 5.67 -10.23 -10.29
C ASN A 46 5.75 -10.76 -11.74
N GLU A 47 4.80 -11.61 -12.13
CA GLU A 47 4.76 -12.21 -13.48
C GLU A 47 4.61 -11.16 -14.61
N GLU A 48 4.19 -9.94 -14.26
CA GLU A 48 4.01 -8.82 -15.18
C GLU A 48 5.23 -7.88 -15.21
N GLY A 49 6.31 -8.20 -14.50
CA GLY A 49 7.52 -7.36 -14.42
C GLY A 49 7.38 -6.17 -13.48
N VAL A 50 6.34 -6.12 -12.66
CA VAL A 50 6.09 -5.03 -11.71
C VAL A 50 6.71 -5.37 -10.36
N LEU A 51 7.42 -4.40 -9.77
CA LEU A 51 7.94 -4.55 -8.41
C LEU A 51 6.78 -4.52 -7.41
N THR A 52 6.76 -5.48 -6.50
CA THR A 52 5.72 -5.66 -5.48
C THR A 52 6.36 -5.78 -4.11
N LEU A 53 5.72 -5.24 -3.08
CA LEU A 53 6.21 -5.34 -1.70
C LEU A 53 6.28 -6.79 -1.22
N LEU A 54 7.32 -7.10 -0.47
CA LEU A 54 7.53 -8.41 0.17
C LEU A 54 6.76 -8.50 1.49
N ASN A 55 6.27 -9.70 1.79
CA ASN A 55 5.66 -10.05 3.06
C ASN A 55 6.59 -10.97 3.87
N ASP A 56 6.63 -10.78 5.18
CA ASP A 56 7.29 -11.68 6.12
C ASP A 56 6.52 -13.01 6.18
N ALA A 57 7.24 -14.12 6.06
CA ALA A 57 6.62 -15.44 5.98
C ALA A 57 5.97 -15.90 7.30
N THR A 58 6.35 -15.32 8.44
CA THR A 58 5.85 -15.73 9.76
C THR A 58 4.60 -14.96 10.12
N THR A 59 4.66 -13.64 10.00
CA THR A 59 3.58 -12.70 10.36
C THR A 59 2.61 -12.43 9.21
N ARG A 60 2.97 -12.85 7.99
CA ARG A 60 2.26 -12.54 6.74
C ARG A 60 2.14 -11.04 6.47
N ALA A 61 2.89 -10.24 7.19
CA ALA A 61 2.81 -8.79 7.11
C ALA A 61 3.80 -8.25 6.08
N CYS A 62 3.46 -7.14 5.45
CA CYS A 62 4.40 -6.35 4.68
C CYS A 62 5.66 -6.11 5.51
N THR A 63 6.84 -6.23 4.91
CA THR A 63 8.15 -6.07 5.56
C THR A 63 8.32 -4.75 6.34
N PHE A 64 7.48 -3.75 6.06
CA PHE A 64 7.48 -2.46 6.76
C PHE A 64 6.47 -2.35 7.92
N LEU A 65 5.60 -3.34 8.11
CA LEU A 65 4.65 -3.35 9.23
C LEU A 65 5.36 -3.76 10.52
N LEU A 66 5.22 -2.94 11.56
CA LEU A 66 5.67 -3.26 12.90
C LEU A 66 4.58 -4.09 13.59
N THR A 67 4.73 -5.41 13.55
CA THR A 67 3.89 -6.39 14.26
C THR A 67 4.68 -7.68 14.49
N ASP A 68 4.33 -8.43 15.53
CA ASP A 68 4.84 -9.76 15.86
C ASP A 68 3.78 -10.85 15.72
N SER A 69 2.55 -10.47 15.36
CA SER A 69 1.41 -11.39 15.28
C SER A 69 1.08 -11.78 13.84
N PRO A 70 0.78 -13.07 13.54
CA PRO A 70 0.27 -13.50 12.25
C PRO A 70 -1.24 -13.26 12.06
N ASP A 71 -1.95 -12.82 13.11
CA ASP A 71 -3.39 -12.58 13.06
C ASP A 71 -3.71 -11.36 12.19
N VAL A 72 -4.60 -11.53 11.22
CA VAL A 72 -4.96 -10.53 10.19
C VAL A 72 -5.49 -9.22 10.78
N ASP A 73 -6.16 -9.30 11.94
CA ASP A 73 -6.75 -8.14 12.62
C ASP A 73 -5.87 -7.65 13.78
N ALA A 74 -4.67 -8.21 13.97
CA ALA A 74 -3.76 -7.73 14.99
C ALA A 74 -3.31 -6.29 14.69
N PRO A 75 -3.08 -5.47 15.72
CA PRO A 75 -2.60 -4.11 15.54
C PRO A 75 -1.22 -4.10 14.89
N GLY A 76 -0.95 -3.06 14.11
CA GLY A 76 0.37 -2.82 13.54
C GLY A 76 0.49 -1.41 13.00
N LEU A 77 1.73 -0.92 12.95
CA LEU A 77 2.04 0.42 12.42
C LEU A 77 3.08 0.31 11.32
N CYS A 78 2.84 1.01 10.20
CA CYS A 78 3.80 1.04 9.11
C CYS A 78 5.02 1.90 9.50
N SER A 79 6.22 1.31 9.49
CA SER A 79 7.48 2.01 9.79
C SER A 79 7.82 3.12 8.79
N ILE A 80 7.28 3.06 7.57
CA ILE A 80 7.51 4.04 6.50
C ILE A 80 6.29 4.94 6.25
N TYR A 81 5.40 5.09 7.23
CA TYR A 81 4.09 5.74 7.07
C TYR A 81 4.11 7.06 6.28
N GLU A 82 5.10 7.92 6.55
CA GLU A 82 5.30 9.25 5.96
C GLU A 82 5.69 9.23 4.47
N PHE A 83 6.25 8.13 3.97
CA PHE A 83 6.74 8.01 2.60
C PHE A 83 6.34 6.67 1.96
N ARG A 84 5.20 6.13 2.39
CA ARG A 84 4.56 4.94 1.80
C ARG A 84 4.44 5.08 0.28
N PRO A 85 4.44 3.97 -0.48
CA PRO A 85 4.12 4.04 -1.90
C PRO A 85 2.71 4.59 -2.12
N LYS A 86 2.47 5.17 -3.29
CA LYS A 86 1.26 5.89 -3.65
C LYS A 86 0.03 4.99 -3.51
N GLY A 87 0.11 3.71 -3.90
CA GLY A 87 -0.97 2.75 -3.67
C GLY A 87 -1.36 2.63 -2.19
N CYS A 88 -0.39 2.49 -1.28
CA CYS A 88 -0.65 2.50 0.17
C CYS A 88 -1.15 3.84 0.73
N GLN A 89 -0.85 4.97 0.05
CA GLN A 89 -1.37 6.28 0.44
C GLN A 89 -2.81 6.49 -0.02
N MET A 90 -3.17 5.93 -1.18
CA MET A 90 -4.52 6.03 -1.75
C MET A 90 -5.49 5.06 -1.07
N TYR A 91 -5.02 3.87 -0.66
CA TYR A 91 -5.88 2.87 -0.01
C TYR A 91 -6.64 3.48 1.19
N PRO A 92 -7.97 3.29 1.27
CA PRO A 92 -8.79 2.30 0.56
C PRO A 92 -9.38 2.76 -0.79
N VAL A 93 -8.97 3.89 -1.35
CA VAL A 93 -9.41 4.30 -2.68
C VAL A 93 -8.72 3.45 -3.74
N VAL A 94 -9.52 2.71 -4.53
CA VAL A 94 -9.10 1.78 -5.59
C VAL A 94 -9.93 1.99 -6.86
N LEU A 95 -9.47 1.47 -8.00
CA LEU A 95 -10.27 1.45 -9.23
C LEU A 95 -11.16 0.20 -9.25
N ASN A 96 -12.41 0.36 -9.69
CA ASN A 96 -13.29 -0.75 -10.02
C ASN A 96 -13.13 -1.19 -11.49
N ASP A 97 -13.89 -2.19 -11.94
CA ASP A 97 -13.86 -2.68 -13.33
C ASP A 97 -14.29 -1.64 -14.39
N GLU A 98 -14.84 -0.50 -13.99
CA GLU A 98 -15.23 0.62 -14.87
C GLU A 98 -14.22 1.80 -14.79
N ASP A 99 -13.02 1.58 -14.26
CA ASP A 99 -11.99 2.60 -14.03
C ASP A 99 -12.47 3.78 -13.15
N ARG A 100 -13.41 3.53 -12.24
CA ARG A 100 -13.90 4.53 -11.28
C ARG A 100 -13.26 4.32 -9.93
N ALA A 101 -12.86 5.43 -9.30
CA ALA A 101 -12.38 5.41 -7.94
C ALA A 101 -13.52 5.08 -6.97
N VAL A 102 -13.34 4.02 -6.19
CA VAL A 102 -14.28 3.52 -5.18
C VAL A 102 -13.53 3.20 -3.89
N LEU A 103 -14.25 3.10 -2.77
CA LEU A 103 -13.67 2.59 -1.53
C LEU A 103 -13.69 1.05 -1.55
N ASP A 104 -12.54 0.45 -1.27
CA ASP A 104 -12.36 -0.99 -1.17
C ASP A 104 -13.15 -1.58 0.03
N ASP A 105 -14.05 -2.53 -0.26
CA ASP A 105 -14.89 -3.20 0.73
C ASP A 105 -14.09 -4.09 1.72
N GLY A 106 -12.84 -4.41 1.41
CA GLY A 106 -11.91 -5.12 2.28
C GLY A 106 -11.36 -4.24 3.41
N CYS A 107 -11.53 -2.92 3.34
CA CYS A 107 -11.20 -2.02 4.43
C CYS A 107 -12.24 -2.16 5.57
N PRO A 108 -11.83 -2.38 6.83
CA PRO A 108 -12.79 -2.46 7.94
C PRO A 108 -13.27 -1.08 8.42
N HIS A 109 -12.69 0.01 7.89
CA HIS A 109 -12.99 1.38 8.31
C HIS A 109 -13.22 2.34 7.14
N PRO A 110 -14.04 2.00 6.13
CA PRO A 110 -14.23 2.84 4.94
C PRO A 110 -14.87 4.19 5.29
N ALA A 111 -15.73 4.23 6.31
CA ALA A 111 -16.36 5.45 6.82
C ALA A 111 -15.38 6.47 7.43
N GLY A 112 -14.11 6.09 7.65
CA GLY A 112 -13.06 7.00 8.11
C GLY A 112 -12.37 7.79 6.99
N PHE A 113 -12.77 7.59 5.74
CA PHE A 113 -12.19 8.21 4.56
C PHE A 113 -13.23 9.05 3.82
N ASP A 114 -12.77 10.09 3.13
CA ASP A 114 -13.62 10.87 2.23
C ASP A 114 -14.02 10.02 1.01
N ALA A 115 -15.18 10.33 0.44
CA ALA A 115 -15.61 9.68 -0.79
C ALA A 115 -14.63 10.04 -1.93
N PRO A 116 -14.24 9.07 -2.76
CA PRO A 116 -13.33 9.33 -3.87
C PRO A 116 -13.95 10.26 -4.91
N GLY A 117 -13.14 11.16 -5.45
CA GLY A 117 -13.51 12.08 -6.52
C GLY A 117 -13.00 11.63 -7.89
N ASP A 118 -13.38 12.37 -8.94
CA ASP A 118 -12.92 12.09 -10.32
C ASP A 118 -11.39 12.20 -10.47
N ASP A 119 -10.76 13.09 -9.70
CA ASP A 119 -9.30 13.26 -9.68
C ASP A 119 -8.57 12.01 -9.14
N ASP A 120 -9.18 11.27 -8.21
CA ASP A 120 -8.58 10.07 -7.62
C ASP A 120 -8.45 8.95 -8.65
N ALA A 121 -9.44 8.82 -9.54
CA ALA A 121 -9.41 7.85 -10.63
C ALA A 121 -8.24 8.14 -11.59
N ILE A 122 -8.06 9.41 -11.96
CA ILE A 122 -6.93 9.84 -12.80
C ILE A 122 -5.59 9.52 -12.14
N VAL A 123 -5.47 9.74 -10.82
CA VAL A 123 -4.25 9.43 -10.09
C VAL A 123 -3.94 7.94 -10.10
N LEU A 124 -4.94 7.08 -9.90
CA LEU A 124 -4.78 5.63 -9.89
C LEU A 124 -4.45 5.08 -11.28
N LEU A 125 -5.13 5.54 -12.33
CA LEU A 125 -4.84 5.14 -13.72
C LEU A 125 -3.41 5.52 -14.13
N ASN A 126 -2.95 6.71 -13.77
CA ASN A 126 -1.57 7.13 -14.01
C ASN A 126 -0.56 6.29 -13.20
N LEU A 127 -0.94 5.82 -12.00
CA LEU A 127 -0.09 4.96 -11.19
C LEU A 127 0.10 3.60 -11.85
N GLU A 128 -0.97 2.98 -12.32
CA GLU A 128 -0.93 1.71 -13.07
C GLU A 128 -0.10 1.83 -14.35
N GLU A 129 -0.29 2.91 -15.11
CA GLU A 129 0.49 3.14 -16.34
C GLU A 129 2.01 3.21 -16.05
N ARG A 130 2.40 3.88 -14.96
CA ARG A 130 3.81 3.99 -14.55
C ARG A 130 4.41 2.67 -14.08
N MET A 131 3.59 1.78 -13.50
CA MET A 131 4.02 0.45 -13.10
C MET A 131 4.30 -0.42 -14.33
N LEU A 132 3.41 -0.39 -15.32
CA LEU A 132 3.54 -1.16 -16.57
C LEU A 132 4.66 -0.65 -17.49
N ARG A 133 4.87 0.68 -17.56
CA ARG A 133 5.91 1.30 -18.38
C ARG A 133 7.32 1.19 -17.80
N GLY A 134 7.42 0.88 -16.50
CA GLY A 134 8.67 0.81 -15.77
C GLY A 134 9.51 -0.45 -16.02
N GLY A 135 9.13 -1.31 -16.96
CA GLY A 135 9.84 -2.54 -17.36
C GLY A 135 11.29 -2.31 -17.74
#